data_AF-A0A4Y7JYU8-F1
#
_entry.id   AF-A0A4Y7JYU8-F1
#
_cell.length_a   1.000
_cell.length_b   1.000
_cell.length_c   1.000
_cell.angle_alpha   90.00
_cell.angle_beta   90.00
_cell.angle_gamma   90.00
#
_symmetry.space_group_name_H-M   'P 1'
#
loop_
_entity.id
_entity.type
_entity.pdbx_description
1 polymer ?
#
loop_
_entity_poly.entity_id
_entity_poly.type
_entity_poly.pdbx_seq_one_letter_code
_entity_poly.pdbx_strand_id
1 'polypeptide(L)'
;MARTKQTARKSTGGKAPRKQLATKAARKSAPATGGVKKPHRFRPGTVALREIRKYQKSTELLIRKLPFQRLVREIAQDFKTDLRFQSSASTTFAVDRRSPSGISGLTARRVPPARG
;
A
#
# COMPACT_ATOMS: atom_id res chain seq x y z
N MET A 1 -26.51 -24.70 46.16
CA MET A 1 -25.64 -23.50 46.20
C MET A 1 -24.22 -23.93 45.79
N ALA A 2 -23.72 -23.46 44.65
CA ALA A 2 -22.45 -23.91 44.08
C ALA A 2 -21.30 -22.97 44.49
N ARG A 3 -20.23 -23.55 45.06
CA ARG A 3 -19.03 -22.84 45.50
C ARG A 3 -18.20 -22.39 44.30
N THR A 4 -18.13 -21.10 44.04
CA THR A 4 -17.30 -20.51 42.99
C THR A 4 -15.83 -20.50 43.41
N LYS A 5 -14.96 -21.17 42.64
CA LYS A 5 -13.51 -21.06 42.81
C LYS A 5 -13.04 -19.75 42.17
N GLN A 6 -12.66 -18.78 42.99
CA GLN A 6 -12.02 -17.55 42.56
C GLN A 6 -10.58 -17.85 42.11
N THR A 7 -10.32 -17.87 40.81
CA THR A 7 -8.94 -17.89 40.29
C THR A 7 -8.42 -16.46 40.23
N ALA A 8 -7.34 -16.16 40.93
CA ALA A 8 -6.66 -14.88 40.86
C ALA A 8 -6.16 -14.63 39.42
N ARG A 9 -6.81 -13.71 38.69
CA ARG A 9 -6.26 -13.13 37.47
C ARG A 9 -5.24 -12.08 37.88
N LYS A 10 -4.00 -12.19 37.37
CA LYS A 10 -3.00 -11.13 37.48
C LYS A 10 -3.51 -9.91 36.70
N SER A 11 -3.96 -8.87 37.40
CA SER A 11 -4.17 -7.55 36.81
C SER A 11 -2.81 -6.87 36.71
N THR A 12 -2.22 -6.84 35.51
CA THR A 12 -1.13 -5.89 35.24
C THR A 12 -1.75 -4.53 34.97
N GLY A 13 -2.20 -3.89 36.03
CA GLY A 13 -2.60 -2.49 36.03
C GLY A 13 -1.36 -1.58 36.07
N GLY A 14 -1.35 -0.58 35.18
CA GLY A 14 -0.68 0.71 35.37
C GLY A 14 0.81 0.70 35.65
N LYS A 15 1.61 1.04 34.64
CA LYS A 15 3.03 1.37 34.78
C LYS A 15 3.19 2.60 35.69
N ALA A 16 3.76 2.42 36.88
CA ALA A 16 4.04 3.52 37.82
C ALA A 16 5.01 4.58 37.24
N PRO A 17 4.91 5.86 37.63
CA PRO A 17 5.77 6.91 37.10
C PRO A 17 7.19 6.75 37.68
N ARG A 18 8.14 6.39 36.82
CA ARG A 18 9.53 6.10 37.22
C ARG A 18 10.39 7.35 37.05
N LYS A 19 11.08 7.74 38.13
CA LYS A 19 12.08 8.83 38.20
C LYS A 19 13.12 8.65 37.08
N GLN A 20 13.36 9.70 36.29
CA GLN A 20 14.25 9.67 35.11
C GLN A 20 15.71 9.50 35.54
N LEU A 21 16.26 8.32 35.30
CA LEU A 21 17.68 8.11 35.09
C LEU A 21 17.84 7.61 33.65
N ALA A 22 18.68 8.29 32.88
CA ALA A 22 18.88 8.04 31.45
C ALA A 22 19.30 6.58 31.23
N THR A 23 18.34 5.75 30.84
CA THR A 23 18.59 4.38 30.44
C THR A 23 18.72 4.36 28.92
N LYS A 24 19.97 4.21 28.47
CA LYS A 24 20.33 3.88 27.10
C LYS A 24 19.40 2.78 26.61
N ALA A 25 18.58 3.08 25.61
CA ALA A 25 17.60 2.14 25.08
C ALA A 25 18.32 0.93 24.48
N ALA A 26 18.45 -0.14 25.26
CA ALA A 26 18.74 -1.46 24.73
C ALA A 26 17.58 -1.83 23.81
N ARG A 27 17.77 -1.62 22.50
CA ARG A 27 16.88 -2.15 21.47
C ARG A 27 16.76 -3.65 21.75
N LYS A 28 15.53 -4.17 21.77
CA LYS A 28 15.25 -5.60 21.91
C LYS A 28 16.10 -6.38 20.90
N SER A 29 17.24 -6.90 21.33
CA SER A 29 17.87 -8.03 20.68
C SER A 29 16.96 -9.24 20.90
N ALA A 30 16.98 -10.14 19.93
CA ALA A 30 16.09 -11.29 19.79
C ALA A 30 15.85 -12.06 21.11
N PRO A 31 14.70 -12.72 21.28
CA PRO A 31 14.54 -13.66 22.39
C PRO A 31 15.64 -14.72 22.31
N ALA A 32 16.51 -14.76 23.31
CA ALA A 32 17.28 -15.94 23.63
C ALA A 32 16.25 -17.03 23.98
N THR A 33 16.37 -18.17 23.28
CA THR A 33 15.53 -19.38 23.39
C THR A 33 14.04 -19.23 23.03
N GLY A 34 13.74 -19.47 21.75
CA GLY A 34 12.39 -19.67 21.22
C GLY A 34 12.30 -19.20 19.77
N GLY A 35 12.11 -20.13 18.83
CA GLY A 35 12.23 -19.92 17.38
C GLY A 35 11.65 -18.59 16.88
N VAL A 36 12.42 -17.89 16.04
CA VAL A 36 12.03 -16.62 15.41
C VAL A 36 10.66 -16.78 14.76
N LYS A 37 9.66 -16.01 15.24
CA LYS A 37 8.34 -15.96 14.61
C LYS A 37 8.51 -15.61 13.13
N LYS A 38 8.01 -16.48 12.25
CA LYS A 38 8.06 -16.26 10.80
C LYS A 38 7.55 -14.84 10.47
N PRO A 39 8.26 -14.07 9.63
CA PRO A 39 7.78 -12.78 9.18
C PRO A 39 6.36 -12.91 8.60
N HIS A 40 5.47 -12.01 8.98
CA HIS A 40 4.11 -12.01 8.47
C HIS A 40 4.12 -11.69 6.97
N ARG A 41 3.63 -12.62 6.15
CA ARG A 41 3.43 -12.43 4.71
C ARG A 41 1.94 -12.29 4.41
N PHE A 42 1.58 -11.22 3.70
CA PHE A 42 0.21 -11.03 3.23
C PHE A 42 -0.17 -12.09 2.19
N ARG A 43 -1.46 -12.42 2.13
CA ARG A 43 -2.00 -13.29 1.06
C ARG A 43 -1.83 -12.59 -0.30
N PRO A 44 -1.64 -13.34 -1.39
CA PRO A 44 -1.63 -12.77 -2.73
C PRO A 44 -2.91 -11.95 -2.95
N GLY A 45 -2.79 -10.82 -3.64
CA GLY A 45 -3.90 -9.89 -3.88
C GLY A 45 -4.19 -8.88 -2.76
N THR A 46 -3.84 -9.17 -1.49
CA THR A 46 -4.11 -8.22 -0.38
C THR A 46 -3.36 -6.89 -0.54
N VAL A 47 -2.10 -6.94 -0.97
CA VAL A 47 -1.28 -5.74 -1.17
C VAL A 47 -1.75 -4.97 -2.41
N ALA A 48 -2.08 -5.68 -3.50
CA ALA A 48 -2.57 -5.08 -4.74
C ALA A 48 -3.89 -4.31 -4.53
N LEU A 49 -4.88 -4.90 -3.82
CA LEU A 49 -6.13 -4.20 -3.52
C LEU A 49 -5.93 -2.95 -2.66
N ARG A 50 -4.96 -2.97 -1.75
CA ARG A 50 -4.60 -1.81 -0.94
C ARG A 50 -3.97 -0.69 -1.78
N GLU A 51 -3.09 -1.05 -2.71
CA GLU A 51 -2.46 -0.10 -3.64
C GLU A 51 -3.47 0.49 -4.62
N ILE A 52 -4.38 -0.32 -5.19
CA ILE A 52 -5.47 0.15 -6.06
C ILE A 52 -6.32 1.19 -5.32
N ARG A 53 -6.73 0.90 -4.08
CA ARG A 53 -7.50 1.86 -3.26
C ARG A 53 -6.71 3.13 -2.97
N LYS A 54 -5.40 3.01 -2.68
CA LYS A 54 -4.52 4.18 -2.44
C LYS A 54 -4.45 5.08 -3.66
N TYR A 55 -4.09 4.56 -4.83
CA TYR A 55 -3.94 5.33 -6.08
C TYR A 55 -5.27 5.72 -6.73
N GLN A 56 -6.38 5.12 -6.30
CA GLN A 56 -7.72 5.62 -6.63
C GLN A 56 -8.11 6.84 -5.79
N LYS A 57 -7.64 6.91 -4.54
CA LYS A 57 -7.92 8.02 -3.62
C LYS A 57 -6.99 9.23 -3.82
N SER A 58 -5.71 8.99 -4.12
CA SER A 58 -4.72 10.03 -4.38
C SER A 58 -4.46 10.23 -5.87
N THR A 59 -3.99 11.43 -6.24
CA THR A 59 -3.59 11.78 -7.62
C THR A 59 -2.07 11.93 -7.78
N GLU A 60 -1.29 11.24 -6.95
CA GLU A 60 0.17 11.26 -7.07
C GLU A 60 0.65 10.59 -8.38
N LEU A 61 1.71 11.14 -8.97
CA LEU A 61 2.29 10.55 -10.19
C LEU A 61 2.85 9.17 -9.88
N LEU A 62 2.46 8.18 -10.68
CA LEU A 62 2.93 6.80 -10.55
C LEU A 62 4.37 6.64 -11.06
N ILE A 63 4.82 7.54 -11.92
CA ILE A 63 6.16 7.56 -12.51
C ILE A 63 6.94 8.75 -11.92
N ARG A 64 8.22 8.54 -11.61
CA ARG A 64 9.10 9.61 -11.11
C ARG A 64 9.28 10.69 -12.17
N LYS A 65 9.24 11.96 -11.73
CA LYS A 65 9.30 13.14 -12.61
C LYS A 65 10.60 13.21 -13.45
N LEU A 66 11.76 13.05 -12.82
CA LEU A 66 13.05 13.27 -13.49
C LEU A 66 13.38 12.24 -14.59
N PRO A 67 13.24 10.91 -14.39
CA PRO A 67 13.44 9.94 -15.47
C PRO A 67 12.47 10.15 -16.63
N PHE A 68 11.20 10.44 -16.34
CA PHE A 68 10.20 10.71 -17.36
C PHE A 68 10.54 11.97 -18.19
N GLN A 69 10.94 13.06 -17.51
CA GLN A 69 11.40 14.28 -18.17
C GLN A 69 12.62 14.05 -19.07
N ARG A 70 13.58 13.21 -18.65
CA ARG A 70 14.75 12.87 -19.48
C ARG A 70 14.34 12.14 -20.75
N LEU A 71 13.46 11.15 -20.63
CA LEU A 71 12.93 10.41 -21.78
C LEU A 71 12.20 11.31 -22.77
N VAL A 72 11.37 12.24 -22.30
CA VAL A 72 10.68 13.22 -23.17
C VAL A 72 11.67 14.08 -23.95
N ARG A 73 12.79 14.47 -23.32
CA ARG A 73 13.83 15.28 -23.97
C ARG A 73 14.65 14.48 -24.97
N GLU A 74 14.97 13.24 -24.64
CA GLU A 74 15.67 12.30 -25.52
C GLU A 74 14.90 12.13 -26.84
N ILE A 75 13.61 11.76 -26.75
CA ILE A 75 12.75 11.58 -27.93
C ILE A 75 12.61 12.89 -28.72
N ALA A 76 12.47 14.03 -28.04
CA ALA A 76 12.29 15.31 -28.72
C ALA A 76 13.55 15.79 -29.45
N GLN A 77 14.73 15.46 -28.93
CA GLN A 77 16.00 15.80 -29.56
C GLN A 77 16.14 15.16 -30.95
N ASP A 78 15.58 13.96 -31.13
CA ASP A 78 15.58 13.23 -32.41
C ASP A 78 14.78 13.96 -33.50
N PHE A 79 13.81 14.80 -33.13
CA PHE A 79 13.01 15.57 -34.08
C PHE A 79 13.54 17.00 -34.28
N LYS A 80 13.94 17.68 -33.20
CA LYS A 80 14.44 19.07 -33.27
C LYS A 80 15.32 19.40 -32.06
N THR A 81 16.53 19.89 -32.32
CA THR A 81 17.58 20.05 -31.31
C THR A 81 17.39 21.23 -30.33
N ASP A 82 16.54 22.21 -30.66
CA ASP A 82 16.37 23.46 -29.88
C ASP A 82 14.96 23.62 -29.26
N LEU A 83 14.35 22.51 -28.84
CA LEU A 83 13.03 22.53 -28.22
C LEU A 83 13.10 22.98 -26.75
N ARG A 84 12.40 24.07 -26.43
CA ARG A 84 12.22 24.55 -25.06
C ARG A 84 10.93 24.00 -24.47
N PHE A 85 11.05 23.26 -23.37
CA PHE A 85 9.91 22.69 -22.66
C PHE A 85 9.42 23.61 -21.54
N GLN A 86 8.12 23.87 -21.51
CA GLN A 86 7.46 24.46 -20.34
C GLN A 86 7.48 23.44 -19.16
N SER A 87 7.65 23.95 -17.95
CA SER A 87 7.73 23.14 -16.72
C SER A 87 6.44 22.36 -16.42
N SER A 88 5.28 22.96 -16.73
CA SER A 88 3.96 22.33 -16.62
C SER A 88 3.78 21.16 -17.58
N ALA A 89 4.23 21.30 -18.83
CA ALA A 89 4.06 20.29 -19.88
C ALA A 89 4.97 19.07 -19.72
N SER A 90 6.19 19.27 -19.21
CA SER A 90 7.19 18.19 -19.09
C SER A 90 6.98 17.24 -17.91
N THR A 91 6.17 17.66 -16.93
CA THR A 91 6.04 16.96 -15.64
C THR A 91 4.67 16.31 -15.43
N THR A 92 3.66 16.72 -16.21
CA THR A 92 2.25 16.40 -15.93
C THR A 92 1.74 15.36 -16.92
N PHE A 93 1.52 14.14 -16.44
CA PHE A 93 0.71 13.14 -17.14
C PHE A 93 -0.74 13.32 -16.65
N ALA A 94 -1.57 14.02 -17.41
CA ALA A 94 -2.98 14.19 -17.09
C ALA A 94 -3.73 12.89 -17.45
N VAL A 95 -4.08 12.08 -16.44
CA VAL A 95 -4.97 10.93 -16.63
C VAL A 95 -6.39 11.41 -16.36
N ASP A 96 -7.16 11.69 -17.41
CA ASP A 96 -8.59 11.98 -17.31
C ASP A 96 -9.30 10.73 -16.75
N ARG A 97 -9.97 10.87 -15.61
CA ARG A 97 -10.60 9.75 -14.91
C ARG A 97 -12.11 9.84 -15.05
N ARG A 98 -12.63 9.22 -16.11
CA ARG A 98 -14.05 8.89 -16.23
C ARG A 98 -14.48 8.05 -15.02
N SER A 99 -15.58 8.47 -14.38
CA SER A 99 -16.18 7.90 -13.17
C SER A 99 -16.10 6.35 -13.10
N PRO A 100 -15.66 5.75 -11.96
CA PRO A 100 -15.64 4.31 -11.78
C PRO A 100 -17.06 3.80 -11.47
N SER A 101 -17.94 3.87 -12.46
CA SER A 101 -19.23 3.19 -12.46
C SER A 101 -19.37 2.43 -13.77
N GLY A 102 -18.76 1.24 -13.86
CA GLY A 102 -18.95 0.40 -15.06
C GLY A 102 -17.86 -0.60 -15.38
N ILE A 103 -17.49 -1.49 -14.44
CA ILE A 103 -16.86 -2.78 -14.80
C ILE A 103 -17.61 -3.93 -14.13
N SER A 104 -18.94 -3.88 -14.20
CA SER A 104 -19.83 -4.98 -13.85
C SER A 104 -20.73 -5.23 -15.05
N GLY A 105 -20.24 -6.00 -16.03
CA GLY A 105 -21.02 -6.23 -17.26
C GLY A 105 -20.41 -7.14 -18.33
N LEU A 106 -19.41 -7.97 -18.01
CA LEU A 106 -18.93 -9.04 -18.91
C LEU A 106 -19.36 -10.40 -18.35
N THR A 107 -20.66 -10.56 -18.14
CA THR A 107 -21.26 -11.87 -17.91
C THR A 107 -21.43 -12.53 -19.28
N ALA A 108 -20.67 -13.60 -19.53
CA ALA A 108 -20.78 -14.40 -20.74
C ALA A 108 -22.25 -14.81 -20.96
N ARG A 109 -22.86 -14.33 -22.05
CA ARG A 109 -24.18 -14.80 -22.48
C ARG A 109 -24.05 -16.28 -22.84
N ARG A 110 -24.59 -17.15 -21.99
CA ARG A 110 -24.75 -18.58 -22.26
C ARG A 110 -25.68 -18.74 -23.46
N VAL A 111 -25.19 -19.35 -24.54
CA VAL A 111 -25.99 -19.75 -25.71
C VAL A 111 -26.98 -20.84 -25.26
N PRO A 112 -28.30 -20.69 -25.47
CA PRO A 112 -29.26 -21.73 -25.12
C PRO A 112 -29.11 -22.94 -26.07
N PRO A 113 -29.24 -24.18 -25.57
CA PRO A 113 -29.19 -25.34 -26.44
C PRO A 113 -30.42 -25.36 -27.36
N ALA A 114 -30.20 -25.66 -28.64
CA ALA A 114 -31.25 -25.92 -29.60
C ALA A 114 -32.09 -27.10 -29.10
N ARG A 115 -33.40 -26.87 -28.96
CA ARG A 115 -34.37 -27.93 -28.69
C ARG A 115 -34.49 -28.76 -29.97
N GLY A 116 -34.24 -30.07 -29.85
CA GLY A 116 -34.71 -31.08 -30.80
C GLY A 116 -36.16 -31.46 -30.54
#